data_AF-A0A818TQ07-F1
#
_entry.id   AF-A0A818TQ07-F1
#
_cell.length_a   1.000
_cell.length_b   1.000
_cell.length_c   1.000
_cell.angle_alpha   90.00
_cell.angle_beta   90.00
_cell.angle_gamma   90.00
#
_symmetry.space_group_name_H-M   'P 1'
#
loop_
_entity.id
_entity.type
_entity.pdbx_description
1 polymer ?
#
loop_
_entity_poly.entity_id
_entity_poly.type
_entity_poly.pdbx_seq_one_letter_code
_entity_poly.pdbx_strand_id
1 'polypeptide(L)'
;MKTFIIILFCLLLITVFSENIEIKPASNTNIICPDAISICPANCTCCISIDRDYSWCPVQEGVCCSDHKHCCPKHYKCDLKIFKCDRVFSATMLGVQPSLNKS
;
A
#
# COMPACT_ATOMS: atom_id res chain seq x y z
N MET A 1 7.91 -9.80 47.23
CA MET A 1 6.78 -10.54 46.60
C MET A 1 6.19 -9.80 45.40
N LYS A 2 5.79 -8.52 45.53
CA LYS A 2 5.24 -7.72 44.41
C LYS A 2 6.19 -7.59 43.21
N THR A 3 7.49 -7.43 43.46
CA THR A 3 8.53 -7.34 42.42
C THR A 3 8.69 -8.62 41.60
N PHE A 4 8.55 -9.79 42.24
CA PHE A 4 8.66 -11.09 41.54
C PHE A 4 7.46 -11.31 40.61
N ILE A 5 6.27 -10.91 41.03
CA ILE A 5 5.04 -11.00 40.22
C ILE A 5 5.17 -10.12 38.97
N ILE A 6 5.74 -8.91 39.10
CA ILE A 6 5.98 -8.00 37.98
C ILE A 6 6.96 -8.61 36.96
N ILE A 7 8.03 -9.24 37.43
CA ILE A 7 9.03 -9.88 36.55
C ILE A 7 8.42 -11.07 35.80
N LEU A 8 7.66 -11.92 36.49
CA LEU A 8 6.96 -13.05 35.87
C LEU A 8 5.92 -12.58 34.84
N PHE A 9 5.19 -11.51 35.12
CA PHE A 9 4.23 -10.94 34.19
C PHE A 9 4.90 -10.33 32.95
N CYS A 10 6.00 -9.58 33.13
CA CYS A 10 6.78 -9.05 32.01
C CYS A 10 7.34 -10.15 31.10
N LEU A 11 7.87 -11.24 31.68
CA LEU A 11 8.41 -12.36 30.89
C LEU A 11 7.31 -13.06 30.08
N LEU A 12 6.11 -13.23 30.65
CA LEU A 12 4.96 -13.80 29.95
C LEU A 12 4.46 -12.90 28.82
N LEU A 13 4.43 -11.58 29.04
CA LEU A 13 4.08 -10.62 27.98
C LEU A 13 5.10 -10.68 26.84
N ILE A 14 6.40 -10.69 27.14
CA ILE A 14 7.46 -10.78 26.12
C ILE A 14 7.32 -12.05 25.27
N THR A 15 6.95 -13.20 25.87
CA THR A 15 6.74 -14.44 25.10
C THR A 15 5.44 -14.46 24.28
N VAL A 16 4.42 -13.70 24.69
CA VAL A 16 3.10 -13.69 24.04
C VAL A 16 3.02 -12.69 22.88
N PHE A 17 3.85 -11.64 22.86
CA PHE A 17 3.86 -10.62 21.80
C PHE A 17 4.73 -10.94 20.56
N SER A 18 5.30 -12.14 20.46
CA SER A 18 5.94 -12.60 19.21
C SER A 18 4.88 -13.04 18.19
N GLU A 19 4.04 -12.10 17.73
CA GLU A 19 3.27 -12.30 16.51
C GLU A 19 4.22 -12.24 15.32
N ASN A 20 4.20 -13.31 14.53
CA ASN A 20 5.04 -13.56 13.38
C ASN A 20 5.20 -12.32 12.49
N ILE A 21 6.39 -11.72 12.47
CA ILE A 21 6.74 -10.69 11.50
C ILE A 21 6.83 -11.38 10.13
N GLU A 22 5.79 -11.27 9.30
CA GLU A 22 5.86 -11.63 7.88
C GLU A 22 6.80 -10.64 7.17
N ILE A 23 8.09 -10.97 7.14
CA ILE A 23 9.08 -10.22 6.38
C ILE A 23 8.83 -10.55 4.89
N LYS A 24 8.00 -9.74 4.21
CA LYS A 24 7.92 -9.77 2.74
C LYS A 24 9.32 -9.44 2.19
N PRO A 25 9.91 -10.27 1.33
CA PRO A 25 11.26 -10.03 0.83
C PRO A 25 11.31 -8.70 0.07
N ALA A 26 12.15 -7.78 0.55
CA ALA A 26 12.50 -6.58 -0.18
C ALA A 26 13.31 -7.01 -1.41
N SER A 27 12.75 -6.83 -2.60
CA SER A 27 13.51 -7.04 -3.84
C SER A 27 14.48 -5.87 -4.03
N ASN A 28 15.71 -6.19 -4.44
CA ASN A 28 16.93 -5.36 -4.32
C ASN A 28 17.05 -4.19 -5.33
N THR A 29 15.98 -3.81 -6.02
CA THR A 29 15.98 -2.69 -6.97
C THR A 29 15.12 -1.55 -6.46
N ASN A 30 15.77 -0.59 -5.79
CA ASN A 30 15.12 0.62 -5.32
C ASN A 30 14.63 1.48 -6.50
N ILE A 31 13.39 1.94 -6.43
CA ILE A 31 12.78 2.86 -7.39
C ILE A 31 12.81 4.26 -6.77
N ILE A 32 13.39 5.23 -7.48
CA ILE A 32 13.39 6.63 -7.07
C ILE A 32 12.08 7.27 -7.56
N CYS A 33 11.35 7.91 -6.65
CA CYS A 33 10.11 8.60 -6.96
C CYS A 33 10.35 9.92 -7.72
N PRO A 34 9.31 10.51 -8.34
CA PRO A 34 9.46 11.74 -9.13
C PRO A 34 9.98 12.96 -8.36
N ASP A 35 9.91 12.95 -7.03
CA ASP A 35 10.51 13.97 -6.16
C ASP A 35 12.03 13.85 -6.03
N ALA A 36 12.64 12.76 -6.52
CA ALA A 36 14.05 12.43 -6.38
C ALA A 36 14.56 12.30 -4.93
N ILE A 37 13.65 12.29 -3.95
CA ILE A 37 13.95 12.20 -2.52
C ILE A 37 13.42 10.88 -1.97
N SER A 38 12.20 10.51 -2.35
CA SER A 38 11.55 9.31 -1.84
C SER A 38 11.98 8.09 -2.64
N ILE A 39 12.28 7.01 -1.91
CA ILE A 39 12.75 5.76 -2.48
C ILE A 39 11.79 4.65 -2.05
N CYS A 40 11.31 3.90 -3.04
CA CYS A 40 10.48 2.72 -2.83
C CYS A 40 11.31 1.45 -3.05
N PRO A 41 11.09 0.37 -2.28
CA PRO A 41 11.66 -0.94 -2.59
C PRO A 41 11.09 -1.47 -3.91
N ALA A 42 11.72 -2.49 -4.48
CA ALA A 42 11.29 -3.05 -5.75
C ALA A 42 9.84 -3.55 -5.73
N ASN A 43 9.22 -3.56 -6.91
CA ASN A 43 7.83 -3.95 -7.13
C ASN A 43 6.82 -3.07 -6.36
N CYS A 44 7.18 -1.82 -6.09
CA CYS A 44 6.30 -0.80 -5.51
C CYS A 44 6.00 0.31 -6.52
N THR A 45 4.96 1.09 -6.25
CA THR A 45 4.58 2.26 -7.06
C THR A 45 4.62 3.51 -6.20
N CYS A 46 5.24 4.58 -6.70
CA CYS A 46 5.25 5.88 -6.03
C CYS A 46 3.86 6.53 -6.09
N CYS A 47 3.29 6.84 -4.93
CA CYS A 47 2.02 7.54 -4.78
C CYS A 47 2.20 8.84 -4.02
N ILE A 48 1.43 9.87 -4.38
CA ILE A 48 1.40 11.12 -3.64
C ILE A 48 0.52 10.93 -2.40
N SER A 49 1.00 11.39 -1.24
CA SER A 49 0.30 11.42 0.03
C SER A 49 -0.49 12.71 0.20
N ILE A 50 -1.35 12.78 1.23
CA ILE A 50 -2.14 13.97 1.57
C ILE A 50 -1.26 15.18 1.90
N ASP A 51 -0.07 14.94 2.45
CA ASP A 51 0.92 15.95 2.82
C ASP A 51 1.75 16.45 1.62
N ARG A 52 1.45 15.97 0.40
CA ARG A 52 2.21 16.17 -0.85
C ARG A 52 3.58 15.51 -0.90
N ASP A 53 3.93 14.72 0.11
CA ASP A 53 5.06 13.81 0.08
C ASP A 53 4.74 12.55 -0.72
N TYR A 54 5.72 11.67 -0.91
CA TYR A 54 5.52 10.38 -1.56
C TYR A 54 5.42 9.23 -0.56
N SER A 55 4.45 8.34 -0.78
CA SER A 55 4.30 7.06 -0.13
C SER A 55 4.43 5.94 -1.16
N TRP A 56 4.74 4.72 -0.72
CA TRP A 56 4.83 3.57 -1.61
C TRP A 56 3.57 2.72 -1.55
N CYS A 57 3.04 2.39 -2.72
CA CYS A 57 2.07 1.30 -2.86
C CYS A 57 2.83 -0.03 -3.01
N PRO A 58 2.51 -1.07 -2.22
CA PRO A 58 3.17 -2.37 -2.27
C PRO A 58 2.81 -3.20 -3.51
N VAL A 59 1.94 -2.67 -4.37
CA VAL A 59 1.53 -3.26 -5.63
C VAL A 59 2.31 -2.59 -6.76
N GLN A 60 2.97 -3.39 -7.57
CA GLN A 60 3.64 -2.94 -8.78
C GLN A 60 2.60 -2.45 -9.80
N GLU A 61 2.87 -1.32 -10.44
CA GLU A 61 1.93 -0.67 -11.38
C GLU A 61 0.55 -0.42 -10.75
N GLY A 62 0.54 -0.16 -9.44
CA GLY A 62 -0.67 0.13 -8.68
C GLY A 62 -1.25 1.51 -9.05
N VAL A 63 -2.57 1.63 -8.96
CA VAL A 63 -3.29 2.89 -9.13
C VAL A 63 -3.45 3.54 -7.76
N CYS A 64 -2.90 4.74 -7.59
CA CYS A 64 -3.05 5.53 -6.37
C CYS A 64 -4.48 6.11 -6.31
N CYS A 65 -5.17 5.87 -5.20
CA CYS A 65 -6.51 6.41 -5.00
C CYS A 65 -6.46 7.91 -4.67
N SER A 66 -7.54 8.64 -4.96
CA SER A 66 -7.63 10.08 -4.71
C SER A 66 -7.70 10.46 -3.23
N ASP A 67 -7.83 9.48 -2.34
CA ASP A 67 -7.72 9.69 -0.90
C ASP A 67 -6.27 9.72 -0.41
N HIS A 68 -5.31 9.46 -1.31
CA HIS A 68 -3.86 9.47 -1.05
C HIS A 68 -3.41 8.47 0.03
N LYS A 69 -4.28 7.52 0.40
CA LYS A 69 -4.05 6.54 1.46
C LYS A 69 -4.13 5.11 0.94
N HIS A 70 -5.02 4.87 -0.01
CA HIS A 70 -5.23 3.54 -0.57
C HIS A 70 -4.63 3.43 -1.97
N CYS A 71 -4.33 2.20 -2.36
CA CYS A 71 -3.94 1.89 -3.71
C CYS A 71 -4.57 0.58 -4.18
N CYS A 72 -4.82 0.52 -5.49
CA CYS A 72 -5.43 -0.63 -6.14
C CYS A 72 -4.46 -1.29 -7.13
N PRO A 73 -4.61 -2.59 -7.42
CA PRO A 73 -3.85 -3.24 -8.48
C PRO A 73 -4.10 -2.61 -9.86
N LYS A 74 -3.20 -2.91 -10.80
CA LYS A 74 -3.39 -2.53 -12.20
C LYS A 74 -4.73 -3.02 -12.74
N HIS A 75 -5.42 -2.19 -13.52
CA HIS A 75 -6.76 -2.44 -14.07
C HIS A 75 -7.90 -2.43 -13.04
N TYR A 76 -7.66 -1.90 -11.86
CA TYR A 76 -8.70 -1.64 -10.88
C TYR A 76 -8.84 -0.13 -10.64
N LYS A 77 -10.04 0.30 -10.29
CA LYS A 77 -10.36 1.66 -9.86
C LYS A 77 -10.79 1.62 -8.40
N CYS A 78 -10.41 2.65 -7.66
CA CYS A 78 -10.82 2.82 -6.29
C CYS A 78 -12.29 3.23 -6.22
N ASP A 79 -13.11 2.40 -5.58
CA ASP A 79 -14.41 2.81 -5.04
C ASP A 79 -14.22 3.19 -3.56
N LEU A 80 -14.10 4.49 -3.32
CA LEU A 80 -13.91 5.06 -1.98
C LEU A 80 -15.19 5.04 -1.14
N LYS A 81 -16.38 4.79 -1.72
CA LYS A 81 -17.63 4.71 -0.95
C LYS A 81 -17.71 3.41 -0.15
N ILE A 82 -17.21 2.33 -0.74
CA ILE A 82 -17.19 0.99 -0.14
C ILE A 82 -15.77 0.50 0.22
N PHE A 83 -14.77 1.36 0.02
CA PHE A 83 -13.34 1.07 0.23
C PHE A 83 -12.87 -0.21 -0.48
N LYS A 84 -13.22 -0.34 -1.76
CA LYS A 84 -12.84 -1.49 -2.59
C LYS A 84 -12.18 -1.09 -3.89
N CYS A 85 -11.47 -2.06 -4.47
CA CYS A 85 -10.94 -1.97 -5.81
C CYS A 85 -11.90 -2.69 -6.75
N ASP A 86 -12.54 -1.94 -7.65
CA ASP A 86 -13.40 -2.48 -8.67
C ASP A 86 -12.63 -2.65 -9.97
N ARG A 87 -12.75 -3.84 -10.58
CA ARG A 87 -12.05 -4.12 -11.84
C ARG A 87 -12.63 -3.22 -12.92
N VAL A 88 -11.77 -2.42 -13.54
CA VAL A 88 -12.16 -1.64 -14.71
C VAL A 88 -12.12 -2.59 -15.89
N PHE A 89 -13.28 -2.88 -16.48
CA PHE A 89 -13.34 -3.38 -17.85
C PHE A 89 -12.95 -2.22 -18.76
N SER A 90 -11.64 -1.95 -18.85
CA SER A 90 -11.16 -0.89 -19.71
C SER A 90 -11.40 -1.33 -21.14
N ALA A 91 -12.23 -0.57 -21.85
CA ALA A 91 -12.55 -0.81 -23.24
C ALA A 91 -11.28 -0.88 -24.11
N THR A 92 -10.17 -0.28 -23.68
CA THR A 92 -8.82 -0.42 -24.26
C THR A 92 -8.30 -1.86 -24.28
N MET A 93 -8.68 -2.71 -23.33
CA MET A 93 -8.32 -4.15 -23.30
C MET A 93 -9.16 -4.98 -24.29
N LEU A 94 -10.26 -4.41 -24.81
CA LEU A 94 -11.11 -4.97 -25.86
C LEU A 94 -11.00 -4.19 -27.19
N GLY A 95 -10.10 -3.22 -27.31
CA GLY A 95 -9.96 -2.38 -28.51
C GLY A 95 -11.11 -1.38 -28.76
N VAL A 96 -11.93 -1.08 -27.75
CA VAL A 96 -13.01 -0.09 -27.84
C VAL A 96 -12.56 1.20 -27.13
N GLN A 97 -12.57 2.34 -27.83
CA GLN A 97 -12.26 3.63 -27.21
C GLN A 97 -13.45 4.10 -26.36
N PRO A 98 -13.28 4.44 -25.06
CA PRO A 98 -14.36 5.05 -24.30
C PRO A 98 -14.52 6.53 -24.71
N SER A 99 -15.65 6.85 -25.33
CA SER A 99 -16.12 8.23 -25.45
C SER A 99 -16.39 8.80 -24.07
N LEU A 100 -15.48 9.64 -23.56
CA LEU A 100 -15.69 10.46 -22.37
C LEU A 100 -16.80 11.47 -22.67
N ASN A 101 -18.01 11.14 -22.23
CA ASN A 101 -19.06 12.13 -21.99
C ASN A 101 -18.57 13.05 -20.87
N LYS A 102 -18.07 14.23 -21.26
CA LYS A 102 -17.82 15.35 -20.37
C LYS A 102 -19.04 16.26 -20.48
N SER A 103 -19.87 16.25 -19.44
CA SER A 103 -20.93 17.24 -19.27
C SER A 103 -20.36 18.62 -19.00
#